data_AF-A0A967VQ02-F1
#
_entry.id   AF-A0A967VQ02-F1
#
_cell.length_a   1.000
_cell.length_b   1.000
_cell.length_c   1.000
_cell.angle_alpha   90.00
_cell.angle_beta   90.00
_cell.angle_gamma   90.00
#
_symmetry.space_group_name_H-M   'P 1'
#
loop_
_entity.id
_entity.type
_entity.pdbx_description
1 polymer ?
#
loop_
_entity_poly.entity_id
_entity_poly.type
_entity_poly.pdbx_seq_one_letter_code
_entity_poly.pdbx_strand_id
1 'polypeptide(L)'
;PLVGRPLEEAVEHFEAAAARDPYLAPAYEHGLLALMRLGRRDEAREFNQRLQRTAAPRAADEPVHFPTLLAQAYLERFEPEQAGPGREQLFDLSSPVSLGTAEFAARMGLAVDLPGVQLELGRRLAAVPGATDELRANGHLAQALALMVLGRPAEALPHFDDAAELLGSADLALEAAEWRVLLPALGIDGIGEDEVARGRRMLEAAAAGGADPGGRASWALAIDAYGSGNVPAGRRWRRAIPTPADSGAPDSLNRLDRLAEAWEALALSDYRRALTRSAPLLAEQFLPRGGDPFWRAALHLLRARAYEGLGERAGARAERRWSENQDIARVLGGRIQAVEVDWALSVHSDGERARLALAQADTAVACRLLRRVVRLWEAAEPPLAAVRSRAVGQHDALCS
;
A
#
# COMPACT_ATOMS: atom_id res chain seq x y z
N PRO A 1 -13.69 2.55 -4.71
CA PRO A 1 -13.21 3.76 -5.42
C PRO A 1 -12.94 3.42 -6.89
N LEU A 2 -12.87 4.40 -7.79
CA LEU A 2 -12.77 4.12 -9.23
C LEU A 2 -11.36 3.71 -9.62
N VAL A 3 -11.26 2.52 -10.23
CA VAL A 3 -10.02 1.93 -10.73
C VAL A 3 -9.30 2.91 -11.67
N GLY A 4 -8.02 3.19 -11.38
CA GLY A 4 -7.17 4.03 -12.23
C GLY A 4 -7.53 5.52 -12.27
N ARG A 5 -8.41 6.00 -11.38
CA ARG A 5 -8.76 7.42 -11.25
C ARG A 5 -8.23 7.99 -9.93
N PRO A 6 -7.73 9.25 -9.91
CA PRO A 6 -7.41 9.96 -8.68
C PRO A 6 -8.62 10.02 -7.74
N LEU A 7 -8.37 10.10 -6.43
CA LEU A 7 -9.46 10.12 -5.44
C LEU A 7 -10.40 11.32 -5.62
N GLU A 8 -9.86 12.50 -5.92
CA GLU A 8 -10.68 13.69 -6.16
C GLU A 8 -11.65 13.50 -7.34
N GLU A 9 -11.16 12.95 -8.46
CA GLU A 9 -11.98 12.65 -9.64
C GLU A 9 -13.01 11.54 -9.33
N ALA A 10 -12.63 10.53 -8.54
CA ALA A 10 -13.55 9.50 -8.11
C ALA A 10 -14.72 10.05 -7.27
N VAL A 11 -14.45 11.02 -6.38
CA VAL A 11 -15.49 11.69 -5.58
C VAL A 11 -16.50 12.41 -6.49
N GLU A 12 -16.03 13.19 -7.47
CA GLU A 12 -16.90 13.89 -8.43
C GLU A 12 -17.84 12.93 -9.16
N HIS A 13 -17.33 11.77 -9.56
CA HIS A 13 -18.14 10.73 -10.20
C HIS A 13 -19.16 10.09 -9.26
N PHE A 14 -18.81 9.84 -7.99
CA PHE A 14 -19.75 9.31 -7.01
C PHE A 14 -20.83 10.33 -6.64
N GLU A 15 -20.49 11.61 -6.53
CA GLU A 15 -21.45 12.70 -6.37
C GLU A 15 -22.41 12.77 -7.56
N ALA A 16 -21.89 12.71 -8.78
CA ALA A 16 -22.70 12.70 -9.99
C ALA A 16 -23.61 11.46 -10.09
N ALA A 17 -23.15 10.30 -9.62
CA ALA A 17 -23.96 9.08 -9.55
C ALA A 17 -25.07 9.22 -8.51
N ALA A 18 -24.74 9.69 -7.30
CA ALA A 18 -25.70 9.94 -6.21
C ALA A 18 -26.73 11.03 -6.56
N ALA A 19 -26.36 12.02 -7.38
CA ALA A 19 -27.30 13.03 -7.88
C ALA A 19 -28.31 12.46 -8.88
N ARG A 20 -27.91 11.45 -9.68
CA ARG A 20 -28.79 10.77 -10.63
C ARG A 20 -29.69 9.75 -9.94
N ASP A 21 -29.15 9.01 -8.98
CA ASP A 21 -29.88 8.05 -8.16
C ASP A 21 -29.52 8.22 -6.68
N PRO A 22 -30.34 8.96 -5.91
CA PRO A 22 -30.12 9.19 -4.48
C PRO A 22 -30.26 7.94 -3.61
N TYR A 23 -30.64 6.79 -4.17
CA TYR A 23 -30.74 5.51 -3.44
C TYR A 23 -29.63 4.53 -3.80
N LEU A 24 -28.68 4.94 -4.65
CA LEU A 24 -27.53 4.13 -5.05
C LEU A 24 -26.50 4.02 -3.92
N ALA A 25 -26.75 3.13 -2.95
CA ALA A 25 -25.87 2.92 -1.79
C ALA A 25 -24.37 2.76 -2.14
N PRO A 26 -23.98 2.01 -3.19
CA PRO A 26 -22.56 1.89 -3.57
C PRO A 26 -21.87 3.21 -3.92
N ALA A 27 -22.60 4.21 -4.42
CA ALA A 27 -22.03 5.54 -4.67
C ALA A 27 -21.64 6.21 -3.34
N TYR A 28 -22.48 6.07 -2.32
CA TYR A 28 -22.17 6.59 -0.99
C TYR A 28 -21.07 5.79 -0.28
N GLU A 29 -21.05 4.46 -0.42
CA GLU A 29 -19.99 3.61 0.17
C GLU A 29 -18.61 3.96 -0.39
N HIS A 30 -18.47 3.99 -1.71
CA HIS A 30 -17.18 4.27 -2.33
C HIS A 30 -16.78 5.74 -2.26
N GLY A 31 -17.76 6.67 -2.31
CA GLY A 31 -17.52 8.09 -2.06
C GLY A 31 -17.03 8.34 -0.63
N LEU A 32 -17.64 7.69 0.37
CA LEU A 32 -17.24 7.80 1.77
C LEU A 32 -15.79 7.31 1.99
N LEU A 33 -15.41 6.17 1.42
CA LEU A 33 -14.01 5.69 1.44
C LEU A 33 -13.05 6.75 0.89
N ALA A 34 -13.34 7.31 -0.28
CA ALA A 34 -12.49 8.30 -0.93
C ALA A 34 -12.41 9.61 -0.12
N LEU A 35 -13.54 10.09 0.40
CA LEU A 35 -13.62 11.30 1.22
C LEU A 35 -12.84 11.16 2.54
N MET A 36 -12.93 10.00 3.21
CA MET A 36 -12.12 9.71 4.41
C MET A 36 -10.63 9.73 4.08
N ARG A 37 -10.23 9.10 2.97
CA ARG A 37 -8.83 9.07 2.52
C ARG A 37 -8.29 10.46 2.15
N LEU A 38 -9.13 11.31 1.58
CA LEU A 38 -8.82 12.72 1.29
C LEU A 38 -8.86 13.63 2.53
N GLY A 39 -9.39 13.16 3.66
CA GLY A 39 -9.57 13.95 4.88
C GLY A 39 -10.69 14.99 4.80
N ARG A 40 -11.66 14.83 3.89
CA ARG A 40 -12.79 15.77 3.67
C ARG A 40 -13.93 15.46 4.66
N ARG A 41 -13.78 15.92 5.91
CA ARG A 41 -14.66 15.59 7.05
C ARG A 41 -16.15 15.83 6.79
N ASP A 42 -16.53 17.06 6.43
CA ASP A 42 -17.95 17.44 6.36
C ASP A 42 -18.69 16.71 5.23
N GLU A 43 -18.01 16.51 4.10
CA GLU A 43 -18.55 15.76 2.97
C GLU A 43 -18.63 14.26 3.29
N ALA A 44 -17.62 13.71 3.97
CA ALA A 44 -17.66 12.33 4.46
C ALA A 44 -18.84 12.14 5.43
N ARG A 45 -19.14 13.13 6.28
CA ARG A 45 -20.30 13.09 7.17
C ARG A 45 -21.60 12.99 6.38
N GLU A 46 -21.78 13.81 5.35
CA GLU A 46 -22.98 13.77 4.51
C GLU A 46 -23.13 12.42 3.81
N PHE A 47 -22.06 11.93 3.18
CA PHE A 47 -22.04 10.63 2.52
C PHE A 47 -22.37 9.49 3.48
N ASN A 48 -21.83 9.52 4.71
CA ASN A 48 -22.15 8.53 5.74
C ASN A 48 -23.64 8.61 6.13
N GLN A 49 -24.18 9.80 6.39
CA GLN A 49 -25.60 9.96 6.74
C GLN A 49 -26.54 9.53 5.61
N ARG A 50 -26.15 9.69 4.34
CA ARG A 50 -26.90 9.19 3.18
C ARG A 50 -26.82 7.67 3.12
N LEU A 51 -25.60 7.12 3.23
CA LEU A 51 -25.38 5.67 3.24
C LEU A 51 -26.22 4.97 4.30
N GLN A 52 -26.24 5.45 5.56
CA GLN A 52 -27.03 4.83 6.62
C GLN A 52 -28.55 4.86 6.37
N ARG A 53 -29.04 5.76 5.51
CA ARG A 53 -30.46 5.83 5.14
C ARG A 53 -30.82 4.96 3.93
N THR A 54 -29.86 4.71 3.05
CA THR A 54 -30.07 3.99 1.78
C THR A 54 -29.58 2.55 1.82
N ALA A 55 -28.67 2.22 2.74
CA ALA A 55 -28.14 0.88 2.90
C ALA A 55 -29.25 -0.11 3.28
N ALA A 56 -29.18 -1.30 2.68
CA ALA A 56 -30.01 -2.42 3.13
C ALA A 56 -29.60 -2.81 4.57
N PRO A 57 -30.54 -3.31 5.39
CA PRO A 57 -30.18 -3.93 6.66
C PRO A 57 -29.21 -5.10 6.45
N ARG A 58 -28.33 -5.31 7.43
CA ARG A 58 -27.43 -6.46 7.47
C ARG A 58 -28.18 -7.78 7.23
N ALA A 59 -27.72 -8.56 6.26
CA ALA A 59 -28.24 -9.91 6.06
C ALA A 59 -27.69 -10.86 7.14
N ALA A 60 -28.46 -11.89 7.51
CA ALA A 60 -28.12 -12.79 8.62
C ALA A 60 -26.82 -13.58 8.39
N ASP A 61 -26.48 -13.81 7.12
CA ASP A 61 -25.30 -14.53 6.65
C ASP A 61 -24.16 -13.60 6.20
N GLU A 62 -24.32 -12.28 6.30
CA GLU A 62 -23.30 -11.31 5.93
C GLU A 62 -22.28 -11.16 7.07
N PRO A 63 -21.05 -11.70 6.94
CA PRO A 63 -20.07 -11.66 8.02
C PRO A 63 -19.55 -10.25 8.26
N VAL A 64 -19.50 -9.42 7.22
CA VAL A 64 -19.01 -8.03 7.25
C VAL A 64 -20.08 -7.12 6.65
N HIS A 65 -20.76 -6.34 7.50
CA HIS A 65 -21.69 -5.31 7.03
C HIS A 65 -20.95 -4.00 6.77
N PHE A 66 -20.68 -3.73 5.50
CA PHE A 66 -19.81 -2.62 5.08
C PHE A 66 -20.29 -1.23 5.53
N PRO A 67 -21.59 -0.88 5.47
CA PRO A 67 -22.07 0.41 5.96
C PRO A 67 -21.80 0.66 7.45
N THR A 68 -21.88 -0.36 8.30
CA THR A 68 -21.56 -0.24 9.74
C THR A 68 -20.07 -0.03 9.93
N LEU A 69 -19.24 -0.78 9.18
CA LEU A 69 -17.80 -0.65 9.24
C LEU A 69 -17.33 0.75 8.80
N LEU A 70 -17.91 1.30 7.72
CA LEU A 70 -17.59 2.64 7.25
C LEU A 70 -18.08 3.74 8.21
N ALA A 71 -19.23 3.56 8.86
CA ALA A 71 -19.68 4.48 9.90
C ALA A 71 -18.70 4.51 11.09
N GLN A 72 -18.23 3.34 11.52
CA GLN A 72 -17.21 3.24 12.57
C GLN A 72 -15.90 3.90 12.10
N ALA A 73 -15.44 3.64 10.88
CA ALA A 73 -14.23 4.26 10.33
C ALA A 73 -14.32 5.79 10.25
N TYR A 74 -15.49 6.34 9.90
CA TYR A 74 -15.73 7.79 9.92
C TYR A 74 -15.53 8.35 11.34
N LEU A 75 -16.11 7.70 12.36
CA LEU A 75 -15.96 8.11 13.75
C LEU A 75 -14.49 8.05 14.17
N GLU A 76 -13.81 6.93 13.95
CA GLU A 76 -12.39 6.79 14.26
C GLU A 76 -11.52 7.87 13.60
N ARG A 77 -11.87 8.29 12.37
CA ARG A 77 -11.06 9.22 11.58
C ARG A 77 -11.26 10.69 11.94
N PHE A 78 -12.48 11.07 12.29
CA PHE A 78 -12.88 12.48 12.41
C PHE A 78 -13.52 12.84 13.75
N GLU A 79 -14.00 11.85 14.52
CA GLU A 79 -14.72 12.00 15.80
C GLU A 79 -14.30 10.88 16.79
N PRO A 80 -12.98 10.71 17.05
CA PRO A 80 -12.46 9.57 17.79
C PRO A 80 -13.00 9.49 19.23
N GLU A 81 -13.41 10.62 19.81
CA GLU A 81 -14.05 10.68 21.12
C GLU A 81 -15.40 9.95 21.18
N GLN A 82 -16.07 9.77 20.03
CA GLN A 82 -17.34 9.06 19.91
C GLN A 82 -17.19 7.60 19.45
N ALA A 83 -16.00 7.22 18.97
CA ALA A 83 -15.77 5.93 18.33
C ALA A 83 -15.72 4.74 19.31
N GLY A 84 -15.34 4.99 20.58
CA GLY A 84 -15.04 3.93 21.57
C GLY A 84 -16.12 2.86 21.76
N PRO A 85 -17.38 3.22 22.09
CA PRO A 85 -18.43 2.24 22.32
C PRO A 85 -18.73 1.37 21.09
N GLY A 86 -18.80 1.99 19.91
CA GLY A 86 -19.03 1.29 18.64
C GLY A 86 -17.87 0.35 18.29
N ARG A 87 -16.63 0.76 18.56
CA ARG A 87 -15.42 -0.06 18.36
C ARG A 87 -15.47 -1.33 19.19
N GLU A 88 -15.75 -1.23 20.48
CA GLU A 88 -15.75 -2.42 21.35
C GLU A 88 -16.88 -3.39 20.99
N GLN A 89 -18.04 -2.88 20.59
CA GLN A 89 -19.14 -3.72 20.13
C GLN A 89 -18.83 -4.41 18.79
N LEU A 90 -18.32 -3.65 17.81
CA LEU A 90 -18.07 -4.14 16.46
C LEU A 90 -16.92 -5.15 16.41
N PHE A 91 -15.93 -4.99 17.28
CA PHE A 91 -14.73 -5.82 17.33
C PHE A 91 -14.63 -6.64 18.62
N ASP A 92 -15.76 -7.05 19.19
CA ASP A 92 -15.80 -8.03 20.27
C ASP A 92 -15.29 -9.40 19.78
N LEU A 93 -14.03 -9.70 20.10
CA LEU A 93 -13.36 -10.91 19.60
C LEU A 93 -13.88 -12.20 20.22
N SER A 94 -14.79 -12.14 21.19
CA SER A 94 -15.47 -13.32 21.75
C SER A 94 -16.62 -13.82 20.87
N SER A 95 -17.13 -12.98 19.97
CA SER A 95 -18.19 -13.31 19.02
C SER A 95 -17.60 -13.75 17.67
N PRO A 96 -17.95 -14.93 17.13
CA PRO A 96 -17.45 -15.38 15.81
C PRO A 96 -17.76 -14.39 14.68
N VAL A 97 -18.92 -13.72 14.76
CA VAL A 97 -19.36 -12.73 13.77
C VAL A 97 -18.49 -11.48 13.82
N SER A 98 -18.26 -10.96 15.01
CA SER A 98 -17.42 -9.77 15.23
C SER A 98 -15.95 -10.09 14.96
N LEU A 99 -15.51 -11.33 15.18
CA LEU A 99 -14.16 -11.79 14.85
C LEU A 99 -13.89 -11.74 13.34
N GLY A 100 -14.82 -12.25 12.51
CA GLY A 100 -14.71 -12.14 11.06
C GLY A 100 -14.73 -10.68 10.56
N THR A 101 -15.51 -9.81 11.22
CA THR A 101 -15.48 -8.36 10.96
C THR A 101 -14.13 -7.75 11.32
N ALA A 102 -13.56 -8.11 12.47
CA ALA A 102 -12.26 -7.62 12.93
C ALA A 102 -11.12 -8.07 12.01
N GLU A 103 -11.13 -9.33 11.55
CA GLU A 103 -10.13 -9.87 10.63
C GLU A 103 -10.04 -9.07 9.34
N PHE A 104 -11.20 -8.78 8.72
CA PHE A 104 -11.28 -7.94 7.52
C PHE A 104 -10.90 -6.48 7.82
N ALA A 105 -11.43 -5.91 8.90
CA ALA A 105 -11.18 -4.51 9.27
C ALA A 105 -9.70 -4.24 9.57
N ALA A 106 -8.98 -5.21 10.14
CA ALA A 106 -7.56 -5.11 10.44
C ALA A 106 -6.68 -4.99 9.18
N ARG A 107 -7.16 -5.29 7.98
CA ARG A 107 -6.41 -5.07 6.73
C ARG A 107 -6.94 -3.88 5.92
N MET A 108 -8.10 -3.34 6.30
CA MET A 108 -8.75 -2.21 5.62
C MET A 108 -8.40 -0.83 6.18
N GLY A 109 -7.80 -0.74 7.38
CA GLY A 109 -7.58 0.55 8.05
C GLY A 109 -6.77 1.54 7.19
N LEU A 110 -5.80 1.07 6.41
CA LEU A 110 -5.04 1.95 5.51
C LEU A 110 -5.87 2.53 4.36
N ALA A 111 -6.89 1.81 3.88
CA ALA A 111 -7.79 2.27 2.81
C ALA A 111 -8.52 3.56 3.19
N VAL A 112 -8.72 3.78 4.50
CA VAL A 112 -9.45 4.90 5.10
C VAL A 112 -8.56 5.81 5.96
N ASP A 113 -7.24 5.68 5.83
CA ASP A 113 -6.25 6.52 6.54
C ASP A 113 -6.29 6.39 8.07
N LEU A 114 -6.48 5.16 8.57
CA LEU A 114 -6.52 4.78 9.99
C LEU A 114 -5.41 3.78 10.39
N PRO A 115 -4.12 4.06 10.16
CA PRO A 115 -3.04 3.13 10.52
C PRO A 115 -2.97 2.83 12.03
N GLY A 116 -3.32 3.78 12.90
CA GLY A 116 -3.34 3.56 14.35
C GLY A 116 -4.40 2.54 14.80
N VAL A 117 -5.62 2.63 14.24
CA VAL A 117 -6.70 1.67 14.51
C VAL A 117 -6.34 0.29 13.95
N GLN A 118 -5.74 0.26 12.75
CA GLN A 118 -5.24 -0.98 12.17
C GLN A 118 -4.19 -1.66 13.04
N LEU A 119 -3.23 -0.90 13.56
CA LEU A 119 -2.18 -1.39 14.45
C LEU A 119 -2.79 -1.98 15.74
N GLU A 120 -3.77 -1.28 16.33
CA GLU A 120 -4.48 -1.74 17.53
C GLU A 120 -5.26 -3.04 17.28
N LEU A 121 -6.07 -3.08 16.22
CA LEU A 121 -6.83 -4.28 15.86
C LEU A 121 -5.92 -5.46 15.54
N GLY A 122 -4.83 -5.22 14.80
CA GLY A 122 -3.84 -6.25 14.50
C GLY A 122 -3.22 -6.85 15.76
N ARG A 123 -2.90 -6.01 16.76
CA ARG A 123 -2.41 -6.48 18.06
C ARG A 123 -3.45 -7.32 18.80
N ARG A 124 -4.71 -6.88 18.84
CA ARG A 124 -5.81 -7.62 19.47
C ARG A 124 -5.98 -8.99 18.81
N LEU A 125 -5.97 -9.06 17.48
CA LEU A 125 -6.10 -10.31 16.71
C LEU A 125 -4.94 -11.28 16.97
N ALA A 126 -3.70 -10.78 16.95
CA ALA A 126 -2.51 -11.59 17.20
C ALA A 126 -2.47 -12.20 18.63
N ALA A 127 -3.19 -11.58 19.57
CA ALA A 127 -3.22 -11.95 20.98
C ALA A 127 -4.48 -12.74 21.39
N VAL A 128 -5.39 -13.09 20.48
CA VAL A 128 -6.61 -13.84 20.80
C VAL A 128 -6.24 -15.24 21.36
N PRO A 129 -6.63 -15.58 22.60
CA PRO A 129 -6.35 -16.89 23.17
C PRO A 129 -7.00 -18.02 22.37
N GLY A 130 -6.23 -19.05 22.00
CA GLY A 130 -6.74 -20.19 21.23
C GLY A 130 -7.09 -19.87 19.77
N ALA A 131 -6.71 -18.70 19.26
CA ALA A 131 -6.83 -18.37 17.85
C ALA A 131 -5.98 -19.30 16.97
N THR A 132 -6.41 -19.47 15.72
CA THR A 132 -5.63 -20.18 14.71
C THR A 132 -4.42 -19.37 14.29
N ASP A 133 -3.42 -20.05 13.72
CA ASP A 133 -2.22 -19.40 13.21
C ASP A 133 -2.53 -18.43 12.06
N GLU A 134 -3.54 -18.71 11.24
CA GLU A 134 -4.04 -17.80 10.18
C GLU A 134 -4.52 -16.47 10.75
N LEU A 135 -5.35 -16.52 11.79
CA LEU A 135 -5.88 -15.32 12.42
C LEU A 135 -4.76 -14.50 13.07
N ARG A 136 -3.84 -15.17 13.77
CA ARG A 136 -2.70 -14.51 14.42
C ARG A 136 -1.75 -13.90 13.40
N ALA A 137 -1.43 -14.63 12.34
CA ALA A 137 -0.59 -14.15 11.24
C ALA A 137 -1.24 -12.95 10.54
N ASN A 138 -2.56 -12.95 10.32
CA ASN A 138 -3.25 -11.79 9.78
C ASN A 138 -3.14 -10.56 10.70
N GLY A 139 -3.24 -10.78 12.02
CA GLY A 139 -2.98 -9.74 13.03
C GLY A 139 -1.55 -9.18 12.95
N HIS A 140 -0.54 -10.02 12.78
CA HIS A 140 0.84 -9.58 12.57
C HIS A 140 1.02 -8.80 11.26
N LEU A 141 0.47 -9.26 10.15
CA LEU A 141 0.53 -8.54 8.87
C LEU A 141 -0.17 -7.18 8.94
N ALA A 142 -1.30 -7.09 9.64
CA ALA A 142 -2.00 -5.82 9.90
C ALA A 142 -1.10 -4.82 10.65
N GLN A 143 -0.42 -5.28 11.71
CA GLN A 143 0.54 -4.47 12.47
C GLN A 143 1.73 -4.03 11.60
N ALA A 144 2.32 -4.95 10.83
CA ALA A 144 3.46 -4.68 9.97
C ALA A 144 3.15 -3.60 8.93
N LEU A 145 2.03 -3.72 8.20
CA LEU A 145 1.58 -2.73 7.21
C LEU A 145 1.30 -1.36 7.84
N ALA A 146 0.66 -1.34 9.03
CA ALA A 146 0.40 -0.09 9.73
C ALA A 146 1.68 0.61 10.18
N LEU A 147 2.64 -0.13 10.73
CA LEU A 147 3.93 0.39 11.15
C LEU A 147 4.74 0.94 9.97
N MET A 148 4.67 0.28 8.79
CA MET A 148 5.27 0.81 7.56
C MET A 148 4.70 2.21 7.20
N VAL A 149 3.37 2.39 7.24
CA VAL A 149 2.73 3.71 7.01
C VAL A 149 3.18 4.76 8.03
N LEU A 150 3.30 4.36 9.30
CA LEU A 150 3.70 5.23 10.40
C LEU A 150 5.19 5.58 10.41
N GLY A 151 5.97 5.07 9.43
CA GLY A 151 7.40 5.29 9.37
C GLY A 151 8.17 4.54 10.46
N ARG A 152 7.71 3.34 10.84
CA ARG A 152 8.32 2.47 11.85
C ARG A 152 8.72 1.11 11.26
N PRO A 153 9.58 1.09 10.23
CA PRO A 153 9.93 -0.13 9.53
C PRO A 153 10.69 -1.15 10.38
N ALA A 154 11.58 -0.73 11.29
CA ALA A 154 12.32 -1.67 12.15
C ALA A 154 11.36 -2.43 13.09
N GLU A 155 10.31 -1.78 13.58
CA GLU A 155 9.25 -2.45 14.33
C GLU A 155 8.30 -3.28 13.45
N ALA A 156 8.12 -2.90 12.18
CA ALA A 156 7.26 -3.63 11.25
C ALA A 156 7.86 -4.99 10.83
N LEU A 157 9.17 -5.04 10.60
CA LEU A 157 9.84 -6.20 10.01
C LEU A 157 9.69 -7.50 10.83
N PRO A 158 9.83 -7.50 12.18
CA PRO A 158 9.57 -8.69 12.99
C PRO A 158 8.15 -9.26 12.81
N HIS A 159 7.14 -8.42 12.58
CA HIS A 159 5.79 -8.92 12.37
C HIS A 159 5.59 -9.59 11.01
N PHE A 160 6.34 -9.20 9.98
CA PHE A 160 6.37 -9.99 8.73
C PHE A 160 7.03 -11.36 8.97
N ASP A 161 8.09 -11.41 9.79
CA ASP A 161 8.75 -12.66 10.16
C ASP A 161 7.80 -13.57 10.97
N ASP A 162 7.13 -13.03 12.00
CA ASP A 162 6.17 -13.75 12.84
C ASP A 162 5.03 -14.35 12.00
N ALA A 163 4.47 -13.58 11.06
CA ALA A 163 3.42 -14.07 10.18
C ALA A 163 3.90 -15.20 9.26
N ALA A 164 5.14 -15.11 8.76
CA ALA A 164 5.74 -16.16 7.94
C ALA A 164 6.00 -17.44 8.74
N GLU A 165 6.45 -17.31 9.99
CA GLU A 165 6.70 -18.43 10.89
C GLU A 165 5.41 -19.15 11.26
N LEU A 166 4.37 -18.40 11.70
CA LEU A 166 3.07 -18.96 12.08
C LEU A 166 2.45 -19.79 10.97
N LEU A 167 2.59 -19.36 9.71
CA LEU A 167 2.02 -20.05 8.56
C LEU A 167 2.95 -21.04 7.89
N GLY A 168 4.21 -21.16 8.35
CA GLY A 168 5.22 -21.99 7.71
C GLY A 168 5.37 -21.71 6.21
N SER A 169 5.11 -20.46 5.78
CA SER A 169 4.88 -20.12 4.38
C SER A 169 6.14 -19.55 3.73
N ALA A 170 6.70 -20.28 2.77
CA ALA A 170 7.83 -19.81 1.96
C ALA A 170 7.52 -18.51 1.20
N ASP A 171 6.26 -18.33 0.77
CA ASP A 171 5.81 -17.10 0.11
C ASP A 171 5.85 -15.89 1.05
N LEU A 172 5.42 -16.05 2.30
CA LEU A 172 5.47 -14.97 3.28
C LEU A 172 6.90 -14.69 3.76
N ALA A 173 7.75 -15.71 3.86
CA ALA A 173 9.16 -15.53 4.14
C ALA A 173 9.88 -14.76 3.02
N LEU A 174 9.50 -15.04 1.75
CA LEU A 174 9.95 -14.28 0.59
C LEU A 174 9.45 -12.83 0.66
N GLU A 175 8.16 -12.60 0.93
CA GLU A 175 7.60 -11.25 1.09
C GLU A 175 8.31 -10.46 2.22
N ALA A 176 8.60 -11.09 3.35
CA ALA A 176 9.35 -10.47 4.44
C ALA A 176 10.77 -10.05 4.03
N ALA A 177 11.42 -10.80 3.13
CA ALA A 177 12.71 -10.43 2.57
C ALA A 177 12.59 -9.30 1.53
N GLU A 178 11.52 -9.30 0.73
CA GLU A 178 11.19 -8.25 -0.24
C GLU A 178 10.99 -6.88 0.44
N TRP A 179 10.28 -6.82 1.58
CA TRP A 179 10.14 -5.58 2.37
C TRP A 179 11.49 -4.98 2.80
N ARG A 180 12.49 -5.80 3.07
CA ARG A 180 13.83 -5.34 3.47
C ARG A 180 14.63 -4.78 2.30
N VAL A 181 14.48 -5.38 1.13
CA VAL A 181 15.36 -5.13 -0.01
C VAL A 181 14.75 -4.16 -1.02
N LEU A 182 13.45 -4.31 -1.31
CA LEU A 182 12.81 -3.50 -2.34
C LEU A 182 12.59 -2.06 -1.88
N LEU A 183 12.28 -1.79 -0.61
CA LEU A 183 12.10 -0.40 -0.15
C LEU A 183 13.32 0.49 -0.47
N PRO A 184 14.55 0.18 -0.01
CA PRO A 184 15.70 0.99 -0.34
C PRO A 184 16.04 0.96 -1.85
N ALA A 185 15.85 -0.17 -2.54
CA ALA A 185 16.05 -0.23 -4.00
C ALA A 185 15.11 0.73 -4.78
N LEU A 186 13.88 0.88 -4.27
CA LEU A 186 12.87 1.81 -4.73
C LEU A 186 13.07 3.23 -4.17
N GLY A 187 14.18 3.48 -3.46
CA GLY A 187 14.59 4.75 -2.84
C GLY A 187 13.64 5.24 -1.75
N ILE A 188 13.10 4.29 -1.00
CA ILE A 188 12.32 4.53 0.20
C ILE A 188 13.27 4.26 1.37
N ASP A 189 13.62 5.32 2.08
CA ASP A 189 14.45 5.25 3.28
C ASP A 189 13.71 4.54 4.41
N GLY A 190 14.44 4.10 5.43
CA GLY A 190 13.84 3.52 6.64
C GLY A 190 14.45 2.18 7.07
N ILE A 191 14.93 1.38 6.11
CA ILE A 191 15.52 0.07 6.39
C ILE A 191 17.03 0.22 6.62
N GLY A 192 17.51 -0.27 7.77
CA GLY A 192 18.94 -0.28 8.11
C GLY A 192 19.74 -1.30 7.27
N GLU A 193 21.02 -1.02 7.04
CA GLU A 193 21.89 -1.84 6.18
C GLU A 193 21.95 -3.32 6.59
N ASP A 194 21.91 -3.61 7.89
CA ASP A 194 21.91 -4.98 8.42
C ASP A 194 20.64 -5.76 8.02
N GLU A 195 19.48 -5.11 8.07
CA GLU A 195 18.20 -5.69 7.63
C GLU A 195 18.18 -5.87 6.10
N VAL A 196 18.73 -4.92 5.33
CA VAL A 196 18.91 -5.09 3.89
C VAL A 196 19.80 -6.29 3.59
N ALA A 197 20.93 -6.43 4.27
CA ALA A 197 21.85 -7.55 4.11
C ALA A 197 21.21 -8.89 4.49
N ARG A 198 20.39 -8.91 5.55
CA ARG A 198 19.58 -10.07 5.94
C ARG A 198 18.58 -10.44 4.85
N GLY A 199 17.82 -9.47 4.36
CA GLY A 199 16.86 -9.67 3.27
C GLY A 199 17.53 -10.20 2.00
N ARG A 200 18.69 -9.64 1.59
CA ARG A 200 19.46 -10.14 0.44
C ARG A 200 19.83 -11.61 0.58
N ARG A 201 20.34 -12.05 1.75
CA ARG A 201 20.67 -13.47 1.99
C ARG A 201 19.44 -14.37 1.88
N MET A 202 18.30 -13.93 2.39
CA MET A 202 17.03 -14.67 2.29
C MET A 202 16.56 -14.78 0.83
N LEU A 203 16.63 -13.69 0.06
CA LEU A 203 16.30 -13.70 -1.37
C LEU A 203 17.27 -14.57 -2.17
N GLU A 204 18.58 -14.51 -1.90
CA GLU A 204 19.57 -15.35 -2.57
C GLU A 204 19.32 -16.85 -2.33
N ALA A 205 18.92 -17.22 -1.10
CA ALA A 205 18.51 -18.58 -0.79
C ALA A 205 17.21 -18.97 -1.52
N ALA A 206 16.22 -18.08 -1.56
CA ALA A 206 14.95 -18.31 -2.25
C ALA A 206 15.12 -18.40 -3.78
N ALA A 207 16.08 -17.67 -4.36
CA ALA A 207 16.41 -17.68 -5.78
C ALA A 207 16.88 -19.05 -6.28
N ALA A 208 17.39 -19.91 -5.38
CA ALA A 208 17.75 -21.30 -5.69
C ALA A 208 16.54 -22.26 -5.68
N GLY A 209 15.34 -21.77 -5.33
CA GLY A 209 14.10 -22.55 -5.23
C GLY A 209 13.39 -22.80 -6.57
N GLY A 210 12.12 -23.21 -6.48
CA GLY A 210 11.27 -23.47 -7.65
C GLY A 210 10.97 -22.20 -8.48
N ALA A 211 10.45 -22.39 -9.70
CA ALA A 211 10.33 -21.33 -10.70
C ALA A 211 9.64 -20.04 -10.22
N ASP A 212 8.56 -20.13 -9.45
CA ASP A 212 7.79 -18.96 -9.00
C ASP A 212 8.47 -18.19 -7.84
N PRO A 213 8.75 -18.80 -6.66
CA PRO A 213 9.49 -18.12 -5.61
C PRO A 213 10.91 -17.70 -6.04
N GLY A 214 11.59 -18.55 -6.82
CA GLY A 214 12.94 -18.28 -7.30
C GLY A 214 12.99 -17.16 -8.35
N GLY A 215 11.98 -17.10 -9.23
CA GLY A 215 11.83 -16.02 -10.20
C GLY A 215 11.52 -14.67 -9.55
N ARG A 216 10.64 -14.64 -8.55
CA ARG A 216 10.36 -13.45 -7.74
C ARG A 216 11.58 -12.96 -6.96
N ALA A 217 12.28 -13.87 -6.28
CA ALA A 217 13.49 -13.53 -5.56
C ALA A 217 14.59 -12.96 -6.49
N SER A 218 14.77 -13.59 -7.66
CA SER A 218 15.68 -13.10 -8.70
C SER A 218 15.27 -11.72 -9.23
N TRP A 219 13.98 -11.47 -9.39
CA TRP A 219 13.49 -10.14 -9.74
C TRP A 219 13.83 -9.10 -8.67
N ALA A 220 13.54 -9.38 -7.40
CA ALA A 220 13.81 -8.44 -6.31
C ALA A 220 15.32 -8.13 -6.19
N LEU A 221 16.19 -9.13 -6.33
CA LEU A 221 17.64 -8.96 -6.40
C LEU A 221 18.12 -8.18 -7.63
N ALA A 222 17.42 -8.32 -8.77
CA ALA A 222 17.70 -7.51 -9.94
C ALA A 222 17.38 -6.03 -9.70
N ILE A 223 16.21 -5.73 -9.10
CA ILE A 223 15.81 -4.36 -8.77
C ILE A 223 16.78 -3.72 -7.76
N ASP A 224 17.20 -4.46 -6.73
CA ASP A 224 18.21 -4.01 -5.76
C ASP A 224 19.56 -3.69 -6.41
N ALA A 225 20.03 -4.57 -7.31
CA ALA A 225 21.27 -4.33 -8.04
C ALA A 225 21.16 -3.12 -8.98
N TYR A 226 20.04 -2.93 -9.68
CA TYR A 226 19.83 -1.74 -10.51
C TYR A 226 19.70 -0.46 -9.66
N GLY A 227 19.00 -0.51 -8.53
CA GLY A 227 18.81 0.61 -7.61
C GLY A 227 20.12 1.09 -6.98
N SER A 228 21.08 0.19 -6.78
CA SER A 228 22.45 0.49 -6.31
C SER A 228 23.44 0.83 -7.45
N GLY A 229 22.98 0.88 -8.71
CA GLY A 229 23.82 1.17 -9.87
C GLY A 229 24.69 0.00 -10.35
N ASN A 230 24.55 -1.19 -9.76
CA ASN A 230 25.27 -2.40 -10.16
C ASN A 230 24.57 -3.11 -11.34
N VAL A 231 24.63 -2.49 -12.52
CA VAL A 231 24.03 -3.02 -13.76
C VAL A 231 24.48 -4.45 -14.11
N PRO A 232 25.76 -4.84 -13.97
CA PRO A 232 26.18 -6.22 -14.25
C PRO A 232 25.52 -7.26 -13.33
N ALA A 233 25.39 -6.97 -12.03
CA ALA A 233 24.68 -7.85 -11.10
C ALA A 233 23.18 -7.89 -11.40
N GLY A 234 22.56 -6.75 -11.73
CA GLY A 234 21.15 -6.70 -12.11
C GLY A 234 20.85 -7.57 -13.33
N ARG A 235 21.70 -7.51 -14.38
CA ARG A 235 21.60 -8.38 -15.56
C ARG A 235 21.81 -9.86 -15.26
N ARG A 236 22.61 -10.20 -14.25
CA ARG A 236 22.80 -11.60 -13.82
C ARG A 236 21.50 -12.12 -13.19
N TRP A 237 20.94 -11.38 -12.23
CA TRP A 237 19.71 -11.77 -11.56
C TRP A 237 18.50 -11.76 -12.49
N ARG A 238 18.39 -10.78 -13.38
CA ARG A 238 17.34 -10.75 -14.40
C ARG A 238 17.36 -12.00 -15.29
N ARG A 239 18.54 -12.46 -15.72
CA ARG A 239 18.70 -13.70 -16.50
C ARG A 239 18.28 -14.97 -15.74
N ALA A 240 18.17 -14.91 -14.43
CA ALA A 240 17.68 -16.00 -13.60
C ALA A 240 16.16 -15.97 -13.41
N ILE A 241 15.45 -14.95 -13.90
CA ILE A 241 13.98 -14.92 -13.92
C ILE A 241 13.50 -15.86 -15.04
N PRO A 242 12.73 -16.92 -14.72
CA PRO A 242 12.18 -17.81 -15.73
C PRO A 242 11.26 -17.07 -16.71
N THR A 243 11.34 -17.42 -17.99
CA THR A 243 10.51 -16.86 -19.05
C THR A 243 9.36 -17.81 -19.40
N PRO A 244 8.27 -17.35 -20.04
CA PRO A 244 7.17 -18.23 -20.47
C PRO A 244 7.58 -19.32 -21.47
N ALA A 245 8.73 -19.15 -22.14
CA ALA A 245 9.31 -20.20 -22.99
C ALA A 245 9.83 -21.39 -22.17
N ASP A 246 10.12 -21.17 -20.89
CA ASP A 246 10.38 -22.21 -19.90
C ASP A 246 9.03 -22.81 -19.50
N SER A 247 8.77 -24.04 -19.94
CA SER A 247 7.46 -24.69 -19.81
C SER A 247 6.94 -24.64 -18.36
N GLY A 248 5.85 -23.91 -18.13
CA GLY A 248 5.16 -23.83 -16.83
C GLY A 248 5.40 -22.56 -15.99
N ALA A 249 6.17 -21.58 -16.47
CA ALA A 249 6.36 -20.31 -15.77
C ALA A 249 5.06 -19.46 -15.72
N PRO A 250 4.67 -18.91 -14.55
CA PRO A 250 3.51 -18.02 -14.44
C PRO A 250 3.64 -16.74 -15.27
N ASP A 251 2.54 -16.25 -15.84
CA ASP A 251 2.48 -14.96 -16.57
C ASP A 251 2.96 -13.76 -15.72
N SER A 252 2.89 -13.87 -14.38
CA SER A 252 3.43 -12.87 -13.45
C SER A 252 4.94 -12.69 -13.61
N LEU A 253 5.72 -13.75 -13.86
CA LEU A 253 7.18 -13.66 -13.99
C LEU A 253 7.61 -12.90 -15.26
N ASN A 254 6.90 -13.07 -16.37
CA ASN A 254 7.14 -12.27 -17.58
C ASN A 254 6.90 -10.77 -17.35
N ARG A 255 5.93 -10.42 -16.50
CA ARG A 255 5.70 -9.03 -16.08
C ARG A 255 6.88 -8.50 -15.27
N LEU A 256 7.41 -9.31 -14.36
CA LEU A 256 8.58 -8.97 -13.55
C LEU A 256 9.84 -8.82 -14.40
N ASP A 257 10.08 -9.69 -15.39
CA ASP A 257 11.21 -9.53 -16.31
C ASP A 257 11.13 -8.23 -17.13
N ARG A 258 9.95 -7.92 -17.70
CA ARG A 258 9.74 -6.66 -18.43
C ARG A 258 9.96 -5.44 -17.54
N LEU A 259 9.50 -5.51 -16.29
CA LEU A 259 9.73 -4.46 -15.31
C LEU A 259 11.23 -4.33 -14.99
N ALA A 260 11.96 -5.44 -14.81
CA ALA A 260 13.41 -5.43 -14.63
C ALA A 260 14.14 -4.85 -15.85
N GLU A 261 13.68 -5.09 -17.08
CA GLU A 261 14.21 -4.43 -18.28
C GLU A 261 14.06 -2.91 -18.21
N ALA A 262 12.90 -2.42 -17.78
CA ALA A 262 12.67 -1.00 -17.61
C ALA A 262 13.58 -0.40 -16.53
N TRP A 263 13.79 -1.13 -15.42
CA TRP A 263 14.69 -0.70 -14.34
C TRP A 263 16.15 -0.64 -14.76
N GLU A 264 16.59 -1.58 -15.61
CA GLU A 264 17.91 -1.49 -16.24
C GLU A 264 18.05 -0.19 -17.05
N ALA A 265 17.05 0.14 -17.87
CA ALA A 265 17.07 1.38 -18.65
C ALA A 265 17.11 2.62 -17.73
N LEU A 266 16.35 2.60 -16.62
CA LEU A 266 16.40 3.66 -15.61
C LEU A 266 17.79 3.79 -14.97
N ALA A 267 18.42 2.67 -14.60
CA ALA A 267 19.77 2.65 -14.00
C ALA A 267 20.86 3.16 -14.96
N LEU A 268 20.63 3.07 -16.26
CA LEU A 268 21.47 3.64 -17.32
C LEU A 268 21.10 5.09 -17.68
N SER A 269 20.18 5.71 -16.93
CA SER A 269 19.63 7.04 -17.21
C SER A 269 18.95 7.18 -18.58
N ASP A 270 18.55 6.06 -19.20
CA ASP A 270 17.77 6.05 -20.44
C ASP A 270 16.28 6.14 -20.10
N TYR A 271 15.87 7.33 -19.62
CA TYR A 271 14.53 7.59 -19.10
C TYR A 271 13.43 7.33 -20.15
N ARG A 272 13.67 7.68 -21.42
CA ARG A 272 12.70 7.44 -22.50
C ARG A 272 12.51 5.95 -22.75
N ARG A 273 13.59 5.16 -22.74
CA ARG A 273 13.48 3.70 -22.86
C ARG A 273 12.80 3.09 -21.64
N ALA A 274 13.09 3.56 -20.43
CA ALA A 274 12.40 3.10 -19.22
C ALA A 274 10.87 3.31 -19.33
N LEU A 275 10.44 4.49 -19.78
CA LEU A 275 9.01 4.78 -20.02
C LEU A 275 8.41 3.92 -21.13
N THR A 276 9.14 3.72 -22.24
CA THR A 276 8.68 2.89 -23.37
C THR A 276 8.52 1.43 -22.97
N ARG A 277 9.48 0.87 -22.22
CA ARG A 277 9.47 -0.53 -21.78
C ARG A 277 8.43 -0.79 -20.71
N SER A 278 8.13 0.20 -19.87
CA SER A 278 7.13 0.08 -18.81
C SER A 278 5.69 0.35 -19.27
N ALA A 279 5.48 1.03 -20.41
CA ALA A 279 4.15 1.43 -20.86
C ALA A 279 3.14 0.27 -21.01
N PRO A 280 3.49 -0.90 -21.59
CA PRO A 280 2.55 -2.01 -21.70
C PRO A 280 2.05 -2.54 -20.34
N LEU A 281 2.86 -2.39 -19.29
CA LEU A 281 2.55 -2.89 -17.95
C LEU A 281 1.42 -2.09 -17.27
N LEU A 282 1.15 -0.86 -17.72
CA LEU A 282 0.05 -0.04 -17.20
C LEU A 282 -1.32 -0.66 -17.46
N ALA A 283 -1.51 -1.40 -18.55
CA ALA A 283 -2.77 -2.07 -18.83
C ALA A 283 -2.99 -3.28 -17.90
N GLU A 284 -1.91 -3.88 -17.40
CA GLU A 284 -1.96 -5.08 -16.56
C GLU A 284 -2.21 -4.77 -15.07
N GLN A 285 -2.10 -3.50 -14.66
CA GLN A 285 -2.12 -3.07 -13.25
C GLN A 285 -3.46 -3.24 -12.52
N PHE A 286 -4.53 -3.33 -13.31
CA PHE A 286 -5.91 -3.42 -12.85
C PHE A 286 -6.45 -4.85 -12.94
N LEU A 287 -5.67 -5.79 -13.49
CA LEU A 287 -6.11 -7.17 -13.60
C LEU A 287 -5.90 -7.87 -12.24
N PRO A 288 -6.88 -8.66 -11.75
CA PRO A 288 -6.78 -9.40 -10.49
C PRO A 288 -5.87 -10.64 -10.65
N ARG A 289 -4.69 -10.42 -11.22
CA ARG A 289 -3.66 -11.44 -11.40
C ARG A 289 -2.82 -11.50 -10.14
N GLY A 290 -2.59 -12.72 -9.66
CA GLY A 290 -1.58 -12.95 -8.63
C GLY A 290 -0.17 -12.55 -9.10
N GLY A 291 0.79 -12.62 -8.19
CA GLY A 291 2.18 -12.27 -8.43
C GLY A 291 2.78 -11.60 -7.20
N ASP A 292 3.94 -11.01 -7.41
CA ASP A 292 4.64 -10.22 -6.41
C ASP A 292 3.83 -8.99 -5.97
N PRO A 293 3.68 -8.66 -4.67
CA PRO A 293 2.88 -7.53 -4.24
C PRO A 293 3.53 -6.15 -4.51
N PHE A 294 4.85 -6.06 -4.68
CA PHE A 294 5.54 -4.78 -4.91
C PHE A 294 5.55 -4.31 -6.35
N TRP A 295 5.16 -5.17 -7.29
CA TRP A 295 5.32 -4.91 -8.71
C TRP A 295 4.69 -3.59 -9.18
N ARG A 296 3.51 -3.23 -8.65
CA ARG A 296 2.78 -2.01 -9.02
C ARG A 296 3.47 -0.77 -8.45
N ALA A 297 3.88 -0.82 -7.19
CA ALA A 297 4.72 0.20 -6.58
C ALA A 297 6.00 0.45 -7.40
N ALA A 298 6.71 -0.64 -7.73
CA ALA A 298 7.95 -0.59 -8.49
C ALA A 298 7.75 -0.01 -9.90
N LEU A 299 6.64 -0.34 -10.57
CA LEU A 299 6.27 0.24 -11.87
C LEU A 299 6.10 1.76 -11.79
N HIS A 300 5.29 2.25 -10.85
CA HIS A 300 4.99 3.68 -10.78
C HIS A 300 6.16 4.50 -10.25
N LEU A 301 6.93 3.98 -9.30
CA LEU A 301 8.14 4.65 -8.81
C LEU A 301 9.21 4.75 -9.90
N LEU A 302 9.39 3.70 -10.72
CA LEU A 302 10.25 3.75 -11.90
C LEU A 302 9.80 4.86 -12.86
N ARG A 303 8.52 4.88 -13.20
CA ARG A 303 7.98 5.83 -14.18
C ARG A 303 8.04 7.25 -13.66
N ALA A 304 7.74 7.48 -12.38
CA ALA A 304 7.90 8.77 -11.73
C ALA A 304 9.34 9.28 -11.85
N ARG A 305 10.32 8.45 -11.50
CA ARG A 305 11.76 8.78 -11.62
C ARG A 305 12.17 9.10 -13.06
N ALA A 306 11.70 8.31 -14.02
CA ALA A 306 11.99 8.55 -15.44
C ALA A 306 11.41 9.89 -15.92
N TYR A 307 10.17 10.22 -15.56
CA TYR A 307 9.58 11.53 -15.84
C TYR A 307 10.34 12.68 -15.17
N GLU A 308 10.77 12.51 -13.91
CA GLU A 308 11.59 13.51 -13.23
C GLU A 308 12.95 13.71 -13.91
N GLY A 309 13.61 12.63 -14.35
CA GLY A 309 14.85 12.68 -15.11
C GLY A 309 14.72 13.39 -16.46
N LEU A 310 13.52 13.38 -17.06
CA LEU A 310 13.18 14.15 -18.26
C LEU A 310 12.72 15.60 -17.97
N GLY A 311 12.57 15.98 -16.69
CA GLY A 311 11.99 17.27 -16.30
C GLY A 311 10.46 17.35 -16.46
N GLU A 312 9.79 16.24 -16.76
CA GLU A 312 8.34 16.15 -16.98
C GLU A 312 7.57 16.02 -15.65
N ARG A 313 7.54 17.10 -14.88
CA ARG A 313 6.97 17.14 -13.52
C ARG A 313 5.51 16.68 -13.43
N ALA A 314 4.70 17.00 -14.45
CA ALA A 314 3.30 16.58 -14.49
C ALA A 314 3.16 15.06 -14.59
N GLY A 315 3.97 14.42 -15.46
CA GLY A 315 4.04 12.96 -15.57
C GLY A 315 4.50 12.32 -14.26
N ALA A 316 5.55 12.87 -13.64
CA ALA A 316 6.03 12.38 -12.35
C ALA A 316 4.96 12.44 -11.24
N ARG A 317 4.22 13.55 -11.16
CA ARG A 317 3.13 13.71 -10.20
C ARG A 317 1.97 12.75 -10.47
N ALA A 318 1.64 12.50 -11.74
CA ALA A 318 0.58 11.57 -12.12
C ALA A 318 0.92 10.14 -11.72
N GLU A 319 2.14 9.68 -12.02
CA GLU A 319 2.59 8.32 -11.66
C GLU A 319 2.56 8.10 -10.15
N ARG A 320 2.89 9.12 -9.35
CA ARG A 320 2.86 9.03 -7.87
C ARG A 320 1.45 8.90 -7.27
N ARG A 321 0.37 9.07 -8.04
CA ARG A 321 -1.00 8.85 -7.54
C ARG A 321 -1.38 7.38 -7.42
N TRP A 322 -0.53 6.45 -7.86
CA TRP A 322 -0.78 5.00 -7.71
C TRP A 322 -1.14 4.58 -6.28
N SER A 323 -0.56 5.24 -5.26
CA SER A 323 -0.85 4.95 -3.85
C SER A 323 -2.27 5.34 -3.39
N GLU A 324 -3.03 6.00 -4.26
CA GLU A 324 -4.45 6.31 -4.10
C GLU A 324 -5.34 5.15 -4.57
N ASN A 325 -4.76 4.13 -5.21
CA ASN A 325 -5.50 3.01 -5.75
C ASN A 325 -6.21 2.20 -4.66
N GLN A 326 -7.34 1.60 -5.02
CA GLN A 326 -8.25 0.90 -4.11
C GLN A 326 -8.70 -0.44 -4.69
N ASP A 327 -7.95 -0.95 -5.67
CA ASP A 327 -8.21 -2.23 -6.33
C ASP A 327 -7.85 -3.39 -5.41
N ILE A 328 -8.84 -3.78 -4.60
CA ILE A 328 -8.79 -4.99 -3.80
C ILE A 328 -9.16 -6.16 -4.71
N ALA A 329 -8.21 -7.05 -4.99
CA ALA A 329 -8.43 -8.16 -5.92
C ALA A 329 -9.13 -9.36 -5.26
N ARG A 330 -8.94 -9.52 -3.95
CA ARG A 330 -9.50 -10.61 -3.13
C ARG A 330 -9.83 -10.08 -1.74
N VAL A 331 -10.66 -10.81 -0.98
CA VAL A 331 -10.84 -10.54 0.45
C VAL A 331 -9.47 -10.37 1.11
N LEU A 332 -9.32 -9.31 1.90
CA LEU A 332 -8.06 -9.02 2.57
C LEU A 332 -7.87 -10.02 3.72
N GLY A 333 -7.07 -11.05 3.46
CA GLY A 333 -6.71 -12.11 4.38
C GLY A 333 -5.61 -12.97 3.75
N GLY A 334 -4.68 -13.46 4.58
CA GLY A 334 -3.50 -14.18 4.11
C GLY A 334 -2.46 -13.27 3.45
N ARG A 335 -1.98 -13.66 2.26
CA ARG A 335 -0.88 -12.97 1.52
C ARG A 335 -1.20 -11.50 1.25
N ILE A 336 -0.15 -10.68 1.30
CA ILE A 336 -0.25 -9.25 1.01
C ILE A 336 -0.62 -9.06 -0.46
N GLN A 337 -1.57 -8.16 -0.72
CA GLN A 337 -1.94 -7.75 -2.07
C GLN A 337 -1.21 -6.46 -2.47
N ALA A 338 -1.08 -6.21 -3.77
CA ALA A 338 -0.42 -5.01 -4.27
C ALA A 338 -1.01 -3.73 -3.68
N VAL A 339 -2.34 -3.65 -3.52
CA VAL A 339 -3.02 -2.48 -2.95
C VAL A 339 -2.59 -2.17 -1.52
N GLU A 340 -2.21 -3.19 -0.76
CA GLU A 340 -1.76 -3.02 0.62
C GLU A 340 -0.33 -2.47 0.67
N VAL A 341 0.52 -2.88 -0.27
CA VAL A 341 1.83 -2.24 -0.49
C VAL A 341 1.63 -0.80 -0.96
N ASP A 342 0.69 -0.55 -1.88
CA ASP A 342 0.37 0.81 -2.33
C ASP A 342 -0.01 1.73 -1.18
N TRP A 343 -0.87 1.26 -0.27
CA TRP A 343 -1.25 2.01 0.91
C TRP A 343 -0.11 2.17 1.91
N ALA A 344 0.69 1.12 2.12
CA ALA A 344 1.87 1.15 2.99
C ALA A 344 2.86 2.25 2.58
N LEU A 345 3.04 2.43 1.27
CA LEU A 345 3.98 3.40 0.70
C LEU A 345 3.36 4.77 0.41
N SER A 346 2.09 4.97 0.76
CA SER A 346 1.35 6.21 0.45
C SER A 346 1.96 7.46 1.07
N VAL A 347 2.52 7.39 2.28
CA VAL A 347 3.09 8.57 2.96
C VAL A 347 4.37 9.02 2.30
N HIS A 348 5.21 8.07 1.87
CA HIS A 348 6.39 8.39 1.06
C HIS A 348 5.97 9.05 -0.26
N SER A 349 4.96 8.49 -0.94
CA SER A 349 4.43 9.08 -2.18
C SER A 349 3.92 10.51 -1.96
N ASP A 350 3.21 10.78 -0.87
CA ASP A 350 2.69 12.11 -0.55
C ASP A 350 3.79 13.13 -0.29
N GLY A 351 4.89 12.75 0.38
CA GLY A 351 6.05 13.62 0.57
C GLY A 351 6.67 14.07 -0.78
N GLU A 352 6.83 13.13 -1.70
CA GLU A 352 7.36 13.44 -3.03
C GLU A 352 6.36 14.22 -3.89
N ARG A 353 5.07 13.92 -3.80
CA ARG A 353 4.01 14.70 -4.47
C ARG A 353 3.96 16.13 -3.94
N ALA A 354 4.13 16.33 -2.64
CA ALA A 354 4.20 17.66 -2.05
C ALA A 354 5.41 18.44 -2.58
N ARG A 355 6.59 17.81 -2.66
CA ARG A 355 7.79 18.41 -3.25
C ARG A 355 7.55 18.84 -4.71
N LEU A 356 6.94 17.98 -5.51
CA LEU A 356 6.60 18.30 -6.91
C LEU A 356 5.56 19.43 -7.03
N ALA A 357 4.57 19.46 -6.13
CA ALA A 357 3.57 20.53 -6.08
C ALA A 357 4.20 21.88 -5.70
N LEU A 358 5.10 21.91 -4.70
CA LEU A 358 5.87 23.10 -4.33
C LEU A 358 6.70 23.63 -5.50
N ALA A 359 7.35 22.75 -6.27
CA ALA A 359 8.10 23.12 -7.47
C ALA A 359 7.23 23.74 -8.59
N GLN A 360 5.90 23.63 -8.48
CA GLN A 360 4.91 24.22 -9.38
C GLN A 360 4.13 25.38 -8.72
N ALA A 361 4.52 25.81 -7.52
CA ALA A 361 3.79 26.79 -6.70
C ALA A 361 2.34 26.39 -6.35
N ASP A 362 2.02 25.09 -6.38
CA ASP A 362 0.71 24.55 -5.94
C ASP A 362 0.73 24.33 -4.41
N THR A 363 0.66 25.44 -3.68
CA THR A 363 0.79 25.47 -2.22
C THR A 363 -0.37 24.77 -1.50
N ALA A 364 -1.59 24.84 -2.05
CA ALA A 364 -2.76 24.20 -1.48
C ALA A 364 -2.62 22.66 -1.47
N VAL A 365 -2.16 22.07 -2.58
CA VAL A 365 -1.94 20.62 -2.64
C VAL A 365 -0.74 20.22 -1.78
N ALA A 366 0.36 20.97 -1.86
CA ALA A 366 1.53 20.70 -1.02
C ALA A 366 1.17 20.72 0.47
N CYS A 367 0.40 21.71 0.93
CA CYS A 367 -0.01 21.83 2.32
C CYS A 367 -0.85 20.64 2.79
N ARG A 368 -1.84 20.23 1.97
CA ARG A 368 -2.69 19.06 2.27
C ARG A 368 -1.87 17.79 2.45
N LEU A 369 -0.94 17.53 1.53
CA LEU A 369 -0.08 16.35 1.54
C LEU A 369 0.90 16.38 2.72
N LEU A 370 1.59 17.50 2.94
CA LEU A 370 2.53 17.67 4.05
C LEU A 370 1.87 17.51 5.41
N ARG A 371 0.66 18.04 5.61
CA ARG A 371 -0.10 17.86 6.86
C ARG A 371 -0.31 16.38 7.17
N ARG A 372 -0.62 15.57 6.16
CA ARG A 372 -0.78 14.11 6.32
C ARG A 372 0.56 13.45 6.68
N VAL A 373 1.65 13.80 5.98
CA VAL A 373 3.00 13.27 6.26
C VAL A 373 3.43 13.59 7.68
N VAL A 374 3.35 14.86 8.10
CA VAL A 374 3.76 15.31 9.44
C VAL A 374 2.99 14.58 10.53
N ARG A 375 1.66 14.44 10.36
CA ARG A 375 0.83 13.71 11.32
C ARG A 375 1.18 12.22 11.42
N LEU A 376 1.35 11.54 10.28
CA LEU A 376 1.57 10.09 10.29
C LEU A 376 2.99 9.71 10.69
N TRP A 377 3.98 10.59 10.47
CA TRP A 377 5.38 10.37 10.82
C TRP A 377 5.81 11.09 12.10
N GLU A 378 4.86 11.46 12.96
CA GLU A 378 5.16 12.06 14.26
C GLU A 378 6.08 11.18 15.13
N ALA A 379 5.90 9.87 15.04
CA ALA A 379 6.70 8.87 15.74
C ALA A 379 7.58 8.04 14.78
N ALA A 380 7.94 8.59 13.60
CA ALA A 380 8.79 7.88 12.65
C ALA A 380 10.18 7.60 13.25
N GLU A 381 10.72 6.44 12.92
CA GLU A 381 12.01 5.94 13.40
C GLU A 381 13.20 6.80 12.92
N PRO A 382 14.35 6.75 13.63
CA PRO A 382 15.51 7.60 13.33
C PRO A 382 15.99 7.62 11.86
N PRO A 383 15.99 6.50 11.10
CA PRO A 383 16.38 6.53 9.69
C PRO A 383 15.52 7.46 8.82
N LEU A 384 14.30 7.78 9.24
CA LEU A 384 13.39 8.71 8.55
C LEU A 384 13.44 10.15 9.10
N ALA A 385 14.25 10.42 10.12
CA ALA A 385 14.27 11.71 10.83
C ALA A 385 14.58 12.90 9.90
N ALA A 386 15.49 12.74 8.94
CA ALA A 386 15.84 13.81 8.01
C ALA A 386 14.68 14.15 7.06
N VAL A 387 14.00 13.13 6.55
CA VAL A 387 12.84 13.30 5.65
C VAL A 387 11.68 13.92 6.41
N ARG A 388 11.42 13.44 7.64
CA ARG A 388 10.41 14.01 8.54
C ARG A 388 10.70 15.48 8.84
N SER A 389 11.90 15.83 9.28
CA SER A 389 12.27 17.22 9.63
C SER A 389 12.11 18.17 8.44
N ARG A 390 12.42 17.71 7.22
CA ARG A 390 12.16 18.47 5.99
C ARG A 390 10.67 18.71 5.79
N ALA A 391 9.85 17.68 5.95
CA ALA A 391 8.40 17.79 5.79
C ALA A 391 7.78 18.74 6.83
N VAL A 392 8.23 18.69 8.09
CA VAL A 392 7.79 19.63 9.15
C VAL A 392 8.17 21.06 8.79
N GLY A 393 9.44 21.32 8.45
CA GLY A 393 9.87 22.67 8.07
C GLY A 393 9.13 23.24 6.87
N GLN A 394 8.83 22.42 5.86
CA GLN A 394 8.02 22.82 4.71
C GLN A 394 6.56 23.06 5.07
N HIS A 395 5.98 22.24 5.95
CA HIS A 395 4.63 22.41 6.45
C HIS A 395 4.50 23.73 7.20
N ASP A 396 5.37 23.99 8.18
CA ASP A 396 5.26 25.16 9.05
C ASP A 396 5.47 26.47 8.28
N ALA A 397 6.31 26.46 7.24
CA ALA A 397 6.52 27.61 6.38
C ALA A 397 5.33 27.92 5.43
N LEU A 398 4.50 26.93 5.10
CA LEU A 398 3.50 26.99 4.03
C LEU A 398 2.05 26.98 4.55
N CYS A 399 1.81 26.28 5.66
CA CYS A 399 0.48 25.94 6.17
C CYS A 399 0.07 26.71 7.43
N SER A 400 0.97 27.54 7.96
CA SER A 400 0.72 28.51 9.04
C SER A 400 0.08 29.76 8.46
#